data_AF-A0A5N4B584-F1
#
_entry.id   AF-A0A5N4B584-F1
#
_cell.length_a   1.000
_cell.length_b   1.000
_cell.length_c   1.000
_cell.angle_alpha   90.00
_cell.angle_beta   90.00
_cell.angle_gamma   90.00
#
_symmetry.space_group_name_H-M   'P 1'
#
loop_
_entity.id
_entity.type
_entity.pdbx_description
1 polymer ?
#
loop_
_entity_poly.entity_id
_entity_poly.type
_entity_poly.pdbx_seq_one_letter_code
_entity_poly.pdbx_strand_id
1 'polypeptide(L)'
;MRCFILLTILCVVVVAKKRIPAVKLKQWERLIKHFKEECIEKSKADATLVDRMVYELEFPENLGLKRYWKCTHNHFGVIKGNGEIDGRGISKRIAFVLPRISLKCATEYNKIKNVNDKAFENAKCIINELAG
;
A
#
# COMPACT_ATOMS: atom_id res chain seq x y z
N MET A 1 -37.20 -35.62 -29.06
CA MET A 1 -36.06 -34.73 -29.33
C MET A 1 -36.53 -33.28 -29.23
N ARG A 2 -35.72 -32.41 -28.62
CA ARG A 2 -35.94 -30.96 -28.42
C ARG A 2 -36.92 -30.70 -27.26
N CYS A 3 -36.64 -29.94 -26.23
CA CYS A 3 -35.74 -28.81 -26.10
C CYS A 3 -35.30 -28.75 -24.63
N PHE A 4 -34.14 -29.32 -24.29
CA PHE A 4 -33.41 -28.89 -23.09
C PHE A 4 -32.89 -27.50 -23.40
N ILE A 5 -33.74 -26.49 -23.21
CA ILE A 5 -33.34 -25.08 -23.25
C ILE A 5 -32.50 -24.89 -21.98
N LEU A 6 -31.21 -25.18 -22.15
CA LEU A 6 -30.10 -24.72 -21.35
C LEU A 6 -30.18 -23.19 -21.24
N LEU A 7 -31.04 -22.71 -20.33
CA LEU A 7 -30.99 -21.39 -19.75
C LEU A 7 -29.86 -21.36 -18.72
N THR A 8 -28.65 -21.72 -19.15
CA THR A 8 -27.42 -21.35 -18.45
C THR A 8 -27.20 -19.87 -18.72
N ILE A 9 -27.94 -19.05 -17.97
CA ILE A 9 -27.69 -17.63 -17.82
C ILE A 9 -26.22 -17.51 -17.43
N LEU A 10 -25.42 -17.08 -18.40
CA LEU A 10 -24.02 -16.72 -18.25
C LEU A 10 -23.99 -15.50 -17.33
N CYS A 11 -24.03 -15.74 -16.02
CA CYS A 11 -23.70 -14.74 -15.01
C CYS A 11 -22.20 -14.47 -15.16
N VAL A 12 -21.85 -13.59 -16.10
CA VAL A 12 -20.54 -12.92 -16.09
C VAL A 12 -20.58 -12.02 -14.85
N VAL A 13 -20.18 -12.58 -13.72
CA VAL A 13 -19.91 -11.80 -12.53
C VAL A 13 -18.72 -10.93 -12.89
N VAL A 14 -18.99 -9.68 -13.30
CA VAL A 14 -17.96 -8.66 -13.46
C VAL A 14 -17.42 -8.40 -12.06
N VAL A 15 -16.39 -9.15 -11.66
CA VAL A 15 -15.67 -8.90 -10.42
C VAL A 15 -15.00 -7.54 -10.61
N ALA A 16 -15.56 -6.50 -10.01
CA ALA A 16 -14.94 -5.19 -9.96
C ALA A 16 -13.56 -5.34 -9.30
N LYS A 17 -12.49 -5.21 -10.08
CA LYS A 17 -11.12 -5.27 -9.56
C LYS A 17 -10.90 -4.07 -8.64
N LYS A 18 -10.51 -4.33 -7.39
CA LYS A 18 -10.12 -3.29 -6.43
C LYS A 18 -9.04 -2.42 -7.04
N ARG A 19 -9.11 -1.10 -6.84
CA ARG A 19 -8.13 -0.15 -7.38
C ARG A 19 -8.12 1.13 -6.58
N ILE A 20 -6.94 1.68 -6.37
CA ILE A 20 -6.82 3.04 -5.81
C ILE A 20 -7.30 4.04 -6.87
N PRO A 21 -8.17 5.01 -6.52
CA PRO A 21 -8.59 6.07 -7.44
C PRO A 21 -7.39 6.83 -8.03
N ALA A 22 -7.41 7.07 -9.35
CA ALA A 22 -6.31 7.72 -10.08
C ALA A 22 -5.90 9.09 -9.49
N VAL A 23 -6.83 9.83 -8.91
CA VAL A 23 -6.53 11.11 -8.22
C VAL A 23 -5.59 10.90 -7.04
N LYS A 24 -5.79 9.84 -6.24
CA LYS A 24 -4.92 9.51 -5.10
C LYS A 24 -3.55 9.02 -5.57
N LEU A 25 -3.50 8.24 -6.65
CA LEU A 25 -2.24 7.80 -7.26
C LEU A 25 -1.41 8.99 -7.74
N LYS A 26 -2.02 9.94 -8.45
CA LYS A 26 -1.33 11.16 -8.91
C LYS A 26 -0.86 12.04 -7.74
N GLN A 27 -1.59 12.05 -6.62
CA GLN A 27 -1.15 12.74 -5.40
C GLN A 27 0.04 12.02 -4.76
N TRP A 28 0.00 10.68 -4.69
CA TRP A 28 1.08 9.85 -4.19
C TRP A 28 2.38 10.07 -4.97
N GLU A 29 2.33 9.99 -6.31
CA GLU A 29 3.48 10.22 -7.19
C GLU A 29 4.15 11.56 -6.93
N ARG A 30 3.35 12.63 -6.78
CA ARG A 30 3.87 13.97 -6.48
C ARG A 30 4.53 14.04 -5.11
N LEU A 31 3.94 13.40 -4.10
CA LEU A 31 4.49 13.40 -2.74
C LEU A 31 5.84 12.69 -2.66
N ILE A 32 5.98 11.56 -3.36
CA ILE A 32 7.20 10.75 -3.27
C ILE A 32 8.27 11.13 -4.29
N LYS A 33 7.95 11.98 -5.29
CA LYS A 33 8.84 12.30 -6.42
C LYS A 33 10.27 12.61 -6.01
N HIS A 34 10.46 13.34 -4.90
CA HIS A 34 11.77 13.80 -4.44
C HIS A 34 12.63 12.74 -3.74
N PHE A 35 12.05 11.61 -3.33
CA PHE A 35 12.77 10.58 -2.58
C PHE A 35 12.51 9.15 -3.10
N LYS A 36 11.65 8.96 -4.11
CA LYS A 36 11.34 7.63 -4.67
C LYS A 36 12.61 6.93 -5.14
N GLU A 37 13.41 7.60 -5.99
CA GLU A 37 14.65 7.04 -6.56
C GLU A 37 15.68 6.76 -5.46
N GLU A 38 15.87 7.70 -4.53
CA GLU A 38 16.75 7.52 -3.37
C GLU A 38 16.35 6.29 -2.55
N CYS A 39 15.06 6.11 -2.27
CA CYS A 39 14.57 4.95 -1.53
C CYS A 39 14.72 3.65 -2.30
N ILE A 40 14.54 3.65 -3.63
CA ILE A 40 14.79 2.48 -4.48
C ILE A 40 16.27 2.08 -4.39
N GLU A 41 17.18 3.03 -4.56
CA GLU A 41 18.63 2.80 -4.52
C GLU A 41 19.07 2.26 -3.14
N LYS A 42 18.72 2.96 -2.06
CA LYS A 42 19.10 2.57 -0.69
C LYS A 42 18.56 1.22 -0.28
N SER A 43 17.34 0.90 -0.71
CA SER A 43 16.70 -0.37 -0.37
C SER A 43 17.13 -1.53 -1.26
N LYS A 44 17.74 -1.23 -2.42
CA LYS A 44 17.95 -2.18 -3.52
C LYS A 44 16.63 -2.83 -3.95
N ALA A 45 15.53 -2.07 -3.92
CA ALA A 45 14.24 -2.55 -4.37
C ALA A 45 14.18 -2.62 -5.90
N ASP A 46 13.47 -3.62 -6.41
CA ASP A 46 13.03 -3.60 -7.79
C ASP A 46 11.92 -2.55 -7.93
N ALA A 47 12.17 -1.55 -8.78
CA ALA A 47 11.23 -0.46 -9.04
C ALA A 47 9.87 -0.96 -9.52
N THR A 48 9.85 -2.06 -10.27
CA THR A 48 8.62 -2.70 -10.75
C THR A 48 7.77 -3.21 -9.59
N LEU A 49 8.40 -3.77 -8.55
CA LEU A 49 7.67 -4.27 -7.38
C LEU A 49 7.09 -3.13 -6.53
N VAL A 50 7.79 -1.98 -6.48
CA VAL A 50 7.27 -0.77 -5.83
C VAL A 50 5.99 -0.30 -6.52
N ASP A 51 6.01 -0.24 -7.85
CA ASP A 51 4.87 0.20 -8.63
C ASP A 51 3.72 -0.82 -8.57
N ARG A 52 3.99 -2.12 -8.75
CA ARG A 52 2.97 -3.18 -8.65
C ARG A 52 2.22 -3.17 -7.32
N MET A 53 2.89 -2.85 -6.21
CA MET A 53 2.23 -2.74 -4.92
C MET A 53 1.17 -1.63 -4.86
N VAL A 54 1.36 -0.52 -5.56
CA VAL A 54 0.47 0.64 -5.52
C VAL A 54 -0.57 0.60 -6.66
N TYR A 55 -0.17 0.19 -7.87
CA TYR A 55 -1.03 0.19 -9.05
C TYR A 55 -1.78 -1.12 -9.27
N GLU A 56 -1.18 -2.25 -8.88
CA GLU A 56 -1.70 -3.59 -9.16
C GLU A 56 -2.19 -4.32 -7.89
N LEU A 57 -1.93 -3.75 -6.71
CA LEU A 57 -2.25 -4.29 -5.39
C LEU A 57 -1.60 -5.65 -5.13
N GLU A 58 -0.37 -5.81 -5.60
CA GLU A 58 0.42 -7.01 -5.40
C GLU A 58 1.49 -6.80 -4.33
N PHE A 59 1.52 -7.68 -3.35
CA PHE A 59 2.33 -7.52 -2.14
C PHE A 59 3.37 -8.65 -2.00
N PRO A 60 4.36 -8.75 -2.91
CA PRO A 60 5.36 -9.80 -2.82
C PRO A 60 6.23 -9.64 -1.58
N GLU A 61 6.51 -10.77 -0.92
CA GLU A 61 7.42 -10.82 0.23
C GLU A 61 8.87 -10.63 -0.23
N ASN A 62 9.28 -9.37 -0.44
CA ASN A 62 10.60 -9.00 -0.93
C ASN A 62 11.31 -8.07 0.06
N LEU A 63 12.55 -8.42 0.43
CA LEU A 63 13.32 -7.65 1.42
C LEU A 63 13.64 -6.22 0.96
N GLY A 64 13.95 -6.03 -0.33
CA GLY A 64 14.16 -4.71 -0.92
C GLY A 64 12.88 -3.86 -0.84
N LEU A 65 11.73 -4.43 -1.20
CA LEU A 65 10.44 -3.77 -1.09
C LEU A 65 10.09 -3.37 0.35
N LYS A 66 10.35 -4.26 1.33
CA LYS A 66 10.15 -3.94 2.76
C LYS A 66 11.01 -2.77 3.22
N ARG A 67 12.28 -2.75 2.80
CA ARG A 67 13.22 -1.64 3.08
C ARG A 67 12.82 -0.35 2.38
N TYR A 68 12.27 -0.43 1.16
CA TYR A 68 11.75 0.73 0.43
C TYR A 68 10.61 1.40 1.21
N TRP A 69 9.67 0.62 1.74
CA TRP A 69 8.58 1.19 2.53
C TRP A 69 9.07 1.76 3.87
N LYS A 70 10.04 1.13 4.53
CA LYS A 70 10.71 1.76 5.69
C LYS A 70 11.33 3.11 5.32
N CYS A 71 12.06 3.18 4.20
CA CYS A 71 12.67 4.43 3.73
C CYS A 71 11.63 5.52 3.50
N THR A 72 10.54 5.18 2.81
CA THR A 72 9.41 6.09 2.57
C THR A 72 8.81 6.62 3.88
N HIS A 73 8.58 5.75 4.87
CA HIS A 73 8.10 6.17 6.20
C HIS A 73 9.10 7.08 6.94
N ASN A 74 10.41 6.85 6.77
CA ASN A 74 11.44 7.73 7.34
C ASN A 74 11.41 9.13 6.71
N HIS A 75 11.23 9.26 5.40
CA HIS A 75 11.09 10.58 4.76
C HIS A 75 9.86 11.34 5.24
N PHE A 76 8.78 10.64 5.58
CA PHE A 76 7.62 11.27 6.21
C PHE A 76 7.82 11.57 7.70
N GLY A 77 8.90 11.08 8.32
CA GLY A 77 9.19 11.26 9.74
C GLY A 77 8.19 10.53 10.65
N VAL A 78 7.61 9.42 10.19
CA VAL A 78 6.54 8.71 10.90
C VAL A 78 7.01 7.46 11.64
N ILE A 79 8.29 7.11 11.56
CA ILE A 79 8.88 6.08 12.43
C ILE A 79 9.42 6.77 13.68
N LYS A 80 8.85 6.44 14.84
CA LYS A 80 9.28 6.96 16.15
C LYS A 80 10.61 6.32 16.58
N GLY A 81 11.26 6.89 17.60
CA GLY A 81 12.52 6.36 18.15
C GLY A 81 12.45 4.92 18.67
N ASN A 82 11.27 4.45 19.10
CA ASN A 82 11.02 3.05 19.49
C ASN A 82 10.69 2.11 18.31
N GLY A 83 10.76 2.62 17.07
CA GLY A 83 10.44 1.88 15.86
C GLY A 83 8.94 1.68 15.61
N GLU A 84 8.06 2.31 16.38
CA GLU A 84 6.62 2.35 16.07
C GLU A 84 6.31 3.32 14.93
N ILE A 85 5.25 3.03 14.20
CA ILE A 85 4.69 3.93 13.20
C ILE A 85 3.69 4.87 13.87
N ASP A 86 3.87 6.18 13.65
CA ASP A 86 2.93 7.23 14.00
C ASP A 86 1.83 7.35 12.93
N GLY A 87 0.72 6.64 13.16
CA GLY A 87 -0.45 6.69 12.28
C GLY A 87 -1.05 8.09 12.16
N ARG A 88 -0.98 8.95 13.19
CA ARG A 88 -1.45 10.35 13.07
C ARG A 88 -0.51 11.15 12.17
N GLY A 89 0.79 10.96 12.34
CA GLY A 89 1.83 11.52 11.46
C GLY A 89 1.58 11.21 9.99
N ILE A 90 1.23 9.96 9.65
CA ILE A 90 0.90 9.56 8.28
C ILE A 90 -0.23 10.42 7.70
N SER A 91 -1.38 10.51 8.38
CA SER A 91 -2.54 11.27 7.88
C SER A 91 -2.29 12.78 7.77
N LYS A 92 -1.33 13.32 8.55
CA LYS A 92 -0.91 14.72 8.45
C LYS A 92 -0.01 14.98 7.25
N ARG A 93 0.77 13.99 6.83
CA ARG A 93 1.70 14.10 5.70
C ARG A 93 1.08 13.69 4.37
N ILE A 94 0.10 12.79 4.40
CA ILE A 94 -0.54 12.21 3.22
C ILE A 94 -2.05 12.49 3.31
N ALA A 95 -2.47 13.63 2.75
CA ALA A 95 -3.82 14.19 2.96
C ALA A 95 -4.98 13.25 2.53
N PHE A 96 -4.75 12.36 1.56
CA PHE A 96 -5.78 11.40 1.11
C PHE A 96 -5.87 10.13 1.98
N VAL A 97 -4.98 9.98 2.96
CA VAL A 97 -5.05 8.90 3.96
C VAL A 97 -5.78 9.45 5.19
N LEU A 98 -7.02 9.00 5.39
CA LEU A 98 -7.83 9.43 6.52
C LEU A 98 -7.19 8.97 7.86
N PRO A 99 -7.27 9.77 8.94
CA PRO A 99 -6.75 9.39 10.25
C PRO A 99 -7.24 8.03 10.75
N ARG A 100 -8.50 7.67 10.46
CA ARG A 100 -9.06 6.36 10.82
C ARG A 100 -8.29 5.21 10.17
N ILE A 101 -7.91 5.34 8.91
CA ILE A 101 -7.18 4.30 8.16
C ILE A 101 -5.76 4.17 8.71
N SER A 102 -5.03 5.27 8.80
CA SER A 102 -3.63 5.24 9.26
C SER A 102 -3.50 4.80 10.72
N LEU A 103 -4.43 5.19 11.59
CA LEU A 103 -4.46 4.72 12.98
C LEU A 103 -4.78 3.23 13.07
N LYS A 104 -5.77 2.74 12.33
CA LYS A 104 -6.09 1.30 12.27
C LYS A 104 -4.84 0.49 11.90
N CYS A 105 -4.21 0.84 10.78
CA CYS A 105 -3.03 0.12 10.29
C CYS A 105 -1.82 0.25 11.23
N ALA A 106 -1.60 1.42 11.85
CA ALA A 106 -0.49 1.58 12.79
C ALA A 106 -0.68 0.72 14.04
N THR A 107 -1.89 0.74 14.63
CA THR A 107 -2.23 -0.07 15.81
C THR A 107 -2.08 -1.56 15.53
N GLU A 108 -2.54 -2.03 14.37
CA GLU A 108 -2.50 -3.45 14.03
C GLU A 108 -1.07 -3.99 13.90
N TYR A 109 -0.18 -3.22 13.28
CA TYR A 109 1.15 -3.70 12.90
C TYR A 109 2.30 -3.23 13.81
N ASN A 110 2.06 -2.30 14.74
CA ASN A 110 3.08 -1.89 15.71
C ASN A 110 3.59 -3.02 16.60
N LYS A 111 2.84 -4.13 16.73
CA LYS A 111 3.26 -5.37 17.40
C LYS A 111 4.39 -6.13 16.69
N ILE A 112 4.64 -5.84 15.41
CA ILE A 112 5.74 -6.47 14.66
C ILE A 112 7.08 -5.94 15.16
N LYS A 113 8.01 -6.85 15.49
CA LYS A 113 9.33 -6.46 16.02
C LYS A 113 10.25 -5.83 14.96
N ASN A 114 10.32 -6.44 13.77
CA ASN A 114 11.19 -5.94 12.71
C ASN A 114 10.58 -4.68 12.06
N VAL A 115 11.33 -3.59 12.04
CA VAL A 115 10.84 -2.29 11.52
C VAL A 115 10.56 -2.33 10.02
N ASN A 116 11.29 -3.14 9.23
CA ASN A 116 11.03 -3.25 7.79
C ASN A 116 9.72 -3.99 7.52
N ASP A 117 9.49 -5.12 8.21
CA ASP A 117 8.23 -5.86 8.11
C ASP A 117 7.05 -5.00 8.58
N LYS A 118 7.24 -4.27 9.69
CA LYS A 118 6.24 -3.33 10.22
C LYS A 118 5.86 -2.25 9.19
N ALA A 119 6.86 -1.60 8.58
CA ALA A 119 6.64 -0.55 7.58
C ALA A 119 5.94 -1.10 6.32
N PHE A 120 6.33 -2.30 5.89
CA PHE A 120 5.71 -2.96 4.75
C PHE A 120 4.24 -3.31 5.02
N GLU A 121 3.94 -3.98 6.13
CA GLU A 121 2.58 -4.38 6.47
C GLU A 121 1.68 -3.17 6.73
N ASN A 122 2.22 -2.09 7.32
CA ASN A 122 1.48 -0.84 7.47
C ASN A 122 1.13 -0.20 6.12
N ALA A 123 2.10 -0.11 5.19
CA ALA A 123 1.85 0.41 3.84
C ALA A 123 0.81 -0.44 3.09
N LYS A 124 0.96 -1.77 3.13
CA LYS A 124 0.04 -2.74 2.54
C LYS A 124 -1.39 -2.58 3.07
N CYS A 125 -1.55 -2.41 4.38
CA CYS A 125 -2.84 -2.14 4.99
C CYS A 125 -3.47 -0.84 4.46
N ILE A 126 -2.71 0.26 4.44
CA ILE A 126 -3.20 1.55 3.94
C ILE A 126 -3.60 1.45 2.46
N ILE A 127 -2.77 0.84 1.63
CA ILE A 127 -3.02 0.64 0.20
C ILE A 127 -4.32 -0.14 -0.02
N ASN A 128 -4.53 -1.24 0.73
CA ASN A 128 -5.75 -2.03 0.64
C ASN A 128 -7.00 -1.25 1.09
N GLU A 129 -6.91 -0.45 2.16
CA GLU A 129 -8.02 0.41 2.62
C GLU A 129 -8.35 1.52 1.61
N LEU A 130 -7.36 2.00 0.86
CA LEU A 130 -7.56 3.00 -0.18
C LEU A 130 -8.14 2.43 -1.47
N ALA A 131 -7.96 1.13 -1.72
CA ALA A 131 -8.37 0.45 -2.95
C ALA A 131 -9.87 0.12 -3.01
N GLY A 132 -10.59 0.20 -1.88
CA GLY A 132 -12.03 -0.11 -1.77
C GLY A 132 -12.30 -1.60 -1.76
#